data_AF-A0A8C4R4C7-F1
#
_entry.id   AF-A0A8C4R4C7-F1
#
_cell.length_a   1.000
_cell.length_b   1.000
_cell.length_c   1.000
_cell.angle_alpha   90.00
_cell.angle_beta   90.00
_cell.angle_gamma   90.00
#
_symmetry.space_group_name_H-M   'P 1'
#
loop_
_entity.id
_entity.type
_entity.pdbx_description
1 polymer ?
#
loop_
_entity_poly.entity_id
_entity_poly.type
_entity_poly.pdbx_seq_one_letter_code
_entity_poly.pdbx_strand_id
1 'polypeptide(L)' 'MLVAPAAENNKHYILEVLRARGFGARPGFALELASGSGQHVTLFASDLPHVLWQPSDIDSASLEVLMFV' A
#
# COMPACT_ATOMS: atom_id res chain seq x y z
N MET A 1 -12.86 -1.16 -9.81
CA MET A 1 -11.60 -0.80 -9.13
C MET A 1 -11.19 0.57 -9.63
N LEU A 2 -11.05 1.54 -8.73
CA LEU A 2 -10.61 2.89 -9.08
C LEU A 2 -9.10 2.84 -9.33
N VAL A 3 -8.63 3.36 -10.47
CA VAL A 3 -7.20 3.34 -10.83
C VAL A 3 -6.69 4.78 -10.83
N ALA A 4 -5.76 5.08 -9.93
CA ALA A 4 -5.02 6.32 -9.87
C ALA A 4 -3.74 6.19 -10.73
N PRO A 5 -3.61 6.93 -11.85
CA PRO A 5 -2.49 6.76 -12.78
C PRO A 5 -1.12 6.98 -12.12
N ALA A 6 -1.02 7.96 -11.21
CA ALA A 6 0.22 8.22 -10.50
C ALA A 6 0.64 7.04 -9.61
N ALA A 7 -0.32 6.44 -8.88
CA ALA A 7 -0.07 5.28 -8.04
C ALA A 7 0.34 4.06 -8.88
N GLU A 8 -0.31 3.85 -10.03
CA GLU A 8 0.04 2.77 -10.94
C GLU A 8 1.47 2.91 -11.48
N ASN A 9 1.87 4.12 -11.88
CA ASN A 9 3.17 4.38 -12.48
C ASN A 9 4.33 4.23 -11.49
N ASN A 10 4.12 4.52 -10.20
CA ASN A 10 5.20 4.58 -9.22
C ASN A 10 5.26 3.40 -8.21
N LYS A 11 4.22 2.54 -8.14
CA LYS A 11 4.13 1.47 -7.12
C LYS A 11 5.35 0.54 -7.05
N HIS A 12 5.89 0.12 -8.20
CA HIS A 12 7.02 -0.80 -8.24
C HIS A 12 8.34 -0.14 -7.81
N TYR A 13 8.56 1.12 -8.19
CA TYR A 13 9.74 1.88 -7.78
C TYR A 13 9.77 2.10 -6.26
N ILE A 14 8.62 2.38 -5.66
CA ILE A 14 8.50 2.53 -4.21
C ILE A 14 8.78 1.19 -3.51
N LEU A 15 8.20 0.09 -3.99
CA LEU A 15 8.44 -1.24 -3.45
C LEU A 15 9.93 -1.63 -3.50
N GLU A 16 10.62 -1.32 -4.60
CA GLU A 16 12.06 -1.56 -4.73
C GLU A 16 12.86 -0.81 -3.65
N VAL A 17 12.54 0.46 -3.42
CA VAL A 17 13.19 1.25 -2.37
C VAL A 17 12.92 0.66 -0.98
N LEU A 18 11.69 0.25 -0.68
CA LEU A 18 11.35 -0.39 0.60
C LEU A 18 12.20 -1.65 0.83
N ARG A 19 12.29 -2.53 -0.17
CA ARG A 19 13.11 -3.75 -0.12
C ARG A 19 14.59 -3.44 0.04
N ALA A 20 15.12 -2.48 -0.72
CA ALA A 20 16.52 -2.07 -0.62
C ALA A 20 16.89 -1.52 0.76
N ARG A 21 15.91 -0.96 1.48
CA ARG A 21 16.07 -0.49 2.88
C ARG A 21 15.88 -1.61 3.92
N GLY A 22 15.65 -2.85 3.49
CA GLY A 22 15.41 -4.00 4.37
C GLY A 22 14.01 -4.02 4.98
N PHE A 23 13.07 -3.22 4.47
CA PHE A 23 11.68 -3.25 4.92
C PHE A 23 11.04 -4.59 4.54
N GLY A 24 10.27 -5.17 5.46
CA GLY A 24 9.67 -6.51 5.29
C GLY A 24 10.63 -7.69 5.48
N ALA A 25 11.91 -7.46 5.81
CA ALA A 25 12.84 -8.55 6.14
C ALA A 25 12.53 -9.25 7.48
N ARG A 26 11.70 -8.62 8.32
CA ARG A 26 11.18 -9.17 9.57
C ARG A 26 9.69 -8.83 9.69
N PRO A 27 8.92 -9.59 10.48
CA PRO A 27 7.53 -9.26 10.75
C PRO A 27 7.36 -7.86 11.32
N GLY A 28 6.28 -7.19 10.93
CA GLY A 28 6.01 -5.83 11.38
C GLY A 28 4.61 -5.34 11.00
N PHE A 29 4.33 -4.11 11.40
CA PHE A 29 3.07 -3.42 11.10
C PHE A 29 3.39 -2.12 10.36
N ALA A 30 2.59 -1.80 9.34
CA ALA A 30 2.73 -0.59 8.55
C ALA A 30 1.39 0.12 8.42
N LEU A 31 1.35 1.42 8.69
CA LEU A 31 0.23 2.28 8.38
C LEU A 31 0.54 3.03 7.08
N GLU A 32 -0.29 2.85 6.06
CA GLU A 32 -0.24 3.68 4.86
C GLU A 32 -1.21 4.86 5.05
N LEU A 33 -0.68 6.07 4.88
CA LEU A 33 -1.45 7.32 4.99
C LEU A 33 -1.89 7.77 3.61
N ALA A 34 -3.14 8.22 3.50
CA ALA A 34 -3.75 8.67 2.25
C ALA A 34 -3.68 7.60 1.15
N SER A 35 -4.15 6.40 1.49
CA SER A 35 -4.11 5.21 0.62
C SER A 35 -4.91 5.35 -0.67
N GLY A 36 -5.87 6.28 -0.75
CA GLY A 36 -6.66 6.55 -1.94
C GLY A 36 -7.30 5.29 -2.52
N SER A 37 -6.86 4.87 -3.70
CA SER A 37 -7.37 3.66 -4.37
C SER A 37 -6.90 2.33 -3.78
N GLY A 38 -5.93 2.34 -2.84
CA GLY A 38 -5.36 1.14 -2.24
C GLY A 38 -4.39 0.36 -3.15
N GLN A 39 -4.00 0.90 -4.30
CA GLN A 39 -3.12 0.20 -5.25
C GLN A 39 -1.73 -0.12 -4.67
N HIS A 40 -1.18 0.77 -3.85
CA HIS A 40 0.13 0.59 -3.22
C HIS A 40 0.07 -0.48 -2.15
N VAL A 41 -0.79 -0.33 -1.14
CA VAL A 41 -0.94 -1.31 -0.08
C VAL A 41 -1.29 -2.71 -0.60
N THR A 42 -2.13 -2.84 -1.63
CA THR A 42 -2.45 -4.16 -2.23
C THR A 42 -1.21 -4.84 -2.79
N LEU A 43 -0.39 -4.08 -3.54
CA LEU A 43 0.87 -4.60 -4.07
C LEU A 43 1.84 -4.92 -2.93
N PHE A 44 2.03 -4.00 -1.99
CA PHE A 44 3.01 -4.15 -0.92
C PHE A 44 2.67 -5.31 0.02
N ALA A 45 1.40 -5.52 0.34
CA ALA A 45 0.96 -6.65 1.16
C ALA A 45 1.27 -8.00 0.47
N SER A 46 1.07 -8.07 -0.85
CA SER A 46 1.42 -9.26 -1.63
C SER A 46 2.94 -9.49 -1.71
N ASP A 47 3.72 -8.42 -1.88
CA ASP A 47 5.16 -8.49 -2.10
C ASP A 47 6.00 -8.52 -0.79
N LEU A 48 5.40 -8.14 0.35
CA LEU A 48 6.02 -8.07 1.67
C LEU A 48 5.11 -8.77 2.71
N PRO A 49 4.91 -10.10 2.60
CA PRO A 49 3.86 -10.83 3.31
C PRO A 49 4.06 -10.93 4.83
N HIS A 50 5.22 -10.55 5.34
CA HIS A 50 5.50 -10.50 6.78
C HIS A 50 5.07 -9.18 7.42
N VAL A 51 4.66 -8.19 6.62
CA VAL A 51 4.17 -6.91 7.11
C VAL A 51 2.65 -6.94 7.11
N LEU A 52 2.04 -6.67 8.26
CA LEU A 52 0.61 -6.37 8.32
C LEU A 52 0.41 -4.91 7.93
N TRP A 53 -0.32 -4.69 6.83
CA TRP A 53 -0.62 -3.36 6.34
C TRP A 53 -1.98 -2.88 6.83
N GLN A 54 -2.02 -1.63 7.27
CA GLN A 54 -3.23 -0.90 7.58
C GLN A 54 -3.31 0.30 6.64
N PRO A 55 -4.16 0.26 5.60
CA PRO A 55 -4.44 1.44 4.81
C PRO A 55 -5.30 2.43 5.58
N SER A 56 -5.18 3.71 5.26
CA SER A 56 -6.00 4.77 5.86
C SER A 56 -6.19 5.94 4.91
N ASP A 57 -7.37 6.54 4.97
CA ASP A 57 -7.69 7.77 4.25
C ASP A 57 -8.74 8.58 5.04
N ILE A 58 -8.79 9.90 4.81
CA ILE A 58 -9.81 10.77 5.40
C ILE A 58 -11.03 10.92 4.48
N ASP A 59 -10.83 10.73 3.17
CA ASP A 59 -11.92 10.81 2.21
C ASP A 59 -12.81 9.57 2.30
N SER A 60 -14.10 9.80 2.54
CA SER A 60 -15.12 8.76 2.62
C SER A 60 -15.16 7.87 1.36
N ALA A 61 -14.97 8.43 0.17
CA ALA A 61 -14.99 7.65 -1.06
C ALA A 61 -13.79 6.68 -1.15
N SER A 62 -12.61 7.12 -0.68
CA SER A 62 -11.44 6.26 -0.56
C SER A 62 -11.66 5.18 0.51
N LEU A 63 -12.21 5.54 1.67
CA LEU A 63 -12.51 4.59 2.76
C LEU A 63 -13.44 3.45 2.30
N GLU A 64 -14.43 3.74 1.45
CA GLU A 64 -15.31 2.71 0.89
C GLU A 64 -14.55 1.65 0.08
N VAL A 65 -13.55 2.08 -0.69
CA VAL A 65 -12.73 1.17 -1.51
C VAL A 65 -11.73 0.38 -0.65
N LEU A 66 -11.18 1.00 0.39
CA LEU A 66 -10.18 0.37 1.26
C LEU A 66 -10.74 -0.75 2.12
N MET A 67 -12.06 -0.86 2.30
CA MET A 67 -12.69 -2.00 2.98
C MET A 67 -12.48 -3.35 2.25
N PHE A 68 -12.03 -3.32 1.01
CA PHE A 68 -11.79 -4.52 0.18
C PHE A 68 -10.30 -4.83 -0.04
N VAL A 69 -9.41 -4.08 0.61
CA VAL A 69 -7.95 -4.27 0.55
C VAL A 69 -7.49 -5.11 1.73
#